data_AF-A0A7C7KUZ3-F1
#
_entry.id   AF-A0A7C7KUZ3-F1
#
_cell.length_a   1.000
_cell.length_b   1.000
_cell.length_c   1.000
_cell.angle_alpha   90.00
_cell.angle_beta   90.00
_cell.angle_gamma   90.00
#
_symmetry.space_group_name_H-M   'P 1'
#
loop_
_entity.id
_entity.type
_entity.pdbx_description
1 polymer ?
#
loop_
_entity_poly.entity_id
_entity_poly.type
_entity_poly.pdbx_seq_one_letter_code
_entity_poly.pdbx_strand_id
1 'polypeptide(L)'
;VAAVEAAFPGVVVDGAVDRRRLGDRVLGDPAALRRLEAILHPLARASARRFLAKQARLRRPLAVLDIPLLFETGGEALCDVVIVVSAPAATQRLRVLGRPGMTEARLQAVLDRQMPDAEKRRRADFVVQTGLDKAHSLNQLRRIVTLLRAGVEQAGRPRPLREIIGRYG
;
A
#
# COMPACT_ATOMS: atom_id res chain seq x y z
N VAL A 1 -12.34 10.40 -13.29
CA VAL A 1 -12.11 11.70 -13.97
C VAL A 1 -13.24 12.66 -13.66
N ALA A 2 -14.49 12.40 -14.06
CA ALA A 2 -15.63 13.28 -13.79
C ALA A 2 -15.79 13.73 -12.32
N ALA A 3 -15.72 12.80 -11.35
CA ALA A 3 -15.83 13.15 -9.94
C ALA A 3 -14.69 14.06 -9.43
N VAL A 4 -13.49 13.92 -9.99
CA VAL A 4 -12.34 14.76 -9.63
C VAL A 4 -12.49 16.14 -10.26
N GLU A 5 -12.89 16.22 -11.53
CA GLU A 5 -13.14 17.49 -12.22
C GLU A 5 -14.27 18.30 -11.57
N ALA A 6 -15.37 17.66 -11.19
CA ALA A 6 -16.45 18.32 -10.47
C ALA A 6 -16.01 18.87 -9.10
N ALA A 7 -15.06 18.20 -8.44
CA ALA A 7 -14.54 18.64 -7.15
C ALA A 7 -13.43 19.69 -7.27
N PHE A 8 -12.63 19.64 -8.34
CA PHE A 8 -11.50 20.51 -8.62
C PHE A 8 -11.54 20.94 -10.09
N PRO A 9 -12.36 21.95 -10.45
CA PRO A 9 -12.50 22.36 -11.85
C PRO A 9 -11.19 22.82 -12.48
N GLY A 10 -10.95 22.41 -13.73
CA GLY A 10 -9.79 22.76 -14.55
C GLY A 10 -8.55 21.87 -14.34
N VAL A 11 -8.68 20.77 -13.60
CA VAL A 11 -7.58 19.81 -13.38
C VAL A 11 -7.58 18.67 -14.39
N VAL A 12 -8.62 18.52 -15.21
CA VAL A 12 -8.66 17.56 -16.32
C VAL A 12 -8.23 18.20 -17.62
N VAL A 13 -7.27 17.56 -18.31
CA VAL A 13 -6.75 17.95 -19.63
C VAL A 13 -6.78 16.69 -20.50
N ASP A 14 -7.34 16.79 -21.70
CA ASP A 14 -7.46 15.69 -22.67
C ASP A 14 -8.07 14.39 -22.08
N GLY A 15 -9.06 14.55 -21.20
CA GLY A 15 -9.76 13.44 -20.54
C GLY A 15 -8.98 12.76 -19.40
N ALA A 16 -7.80 13.25 -19.05
CA ALA A 16 -7.00 12.73 -17.94
C ALA A 16 -6.79 13.79 -16.84
N VAL A 17 -6.60 13.34 -15.60
CA VAL A 17 -6.27 14.25 -14.48
C VAL A 17 -4.81 14.70 -14.62
N ASP A 18 -4.60 16.01 -14.77
CA ASP A 18 -3.31 16.65 -14.66
C ASP A 18 -2.89 16.66 -13.19
N ARG A 19 -1.92 15.80 -12.85
CA ARG A 19 -1.43 15.63 -11.48
C ARG A 19 -0.77 16.89 -10.92
N ARG A 20 -0.18 17.72 -11.78
CA ARG A 20 0.45 18.98 -11.34
C ARG A 20 -0.64 19.95 -10.93
N ARG A 21 -1.63 20.18 -11.80
CA ARG A 21 -2.77 21.06 -11.49
C ARG A 21 -3.56 20.59 -10.28
N LEU A 22 -3.84 19.29 -10.19
CA LEU A 22 -4.52 18.74 -9.02
C LEU A 22 -3.66 18.90 -7.76
N GLY A 23 -2.34 18.66 -7.86
CA GLY A 23 -1.38 18.90 -6.80
C GLY A 23 -1.45 20.33 -6.29
N ASP A 24 -1.38 21.32 -7.18
CA ASP A 24 -1.45 22.75 -6.83
C ASP A 24 -2.76 23.13 -6.12
N ARG A 25 -3.86 22.39 -6.37
CA ARG A 25 -5.17 22.61 -5.72
C ARG A 25 -5.31 21.97 -4.34
N VAL A 26 -4.52 20.93 -4.03
CA VAL A 26 -4.68 20.16 -2.79
C VAL A 26 -3.46 20.24 -1.87
N LEU A 27 -2.31 20.64 -2.38
CA LEU A 27 -1.09 20.83 -1.61
C LEU A 27 -1.26 22.05 -0.70
N GLY A 28 -0.99 21.87 0.59
CA GLY A 28 -1.13 22.93 1.60
C GLY A 28 -2.55 23.15 2.11
N ASP A 29 -3.57 22.50 1.54
CA ASP A 29 -4.96 22.58 2.00
C ASP A 29 -5.46 21.20 2.50
N PRO A 30 -5.51 21.00 3.84
CA PRO A 30 -6.01 19.76 4.43
C PRO A 30 -7.48 19.45 4.10
N ALA A 31 -8.32 20.47 3.89
CA ALA A 31 -9.73 20.27 3.58
C ALA A 31 -9.90 19.80 2.12
N ALA A 32 -9.18 20.43 1.19
CA ALA A 32 -9.12 20.00 -0.20
C ALA A 32 -8.57 18.56 -0.31
N LEU A 33 -7.52 18.23 0.43
CA LEU A 33 -6.96 16.88 0.43
C LEU A 33 -7.97 15.83 0.92
N ARG A 34 -8.66 16.10 2.05
CA ARG A 34 -9.73 15.20 2.55
C ARG A 34 -10.84 15.00 1.52
N ARG A 35 -11.24 16.06 0.80
CA ARG A 35 -12.25 15.97 -0.26
C ARG A 35 -11.76 15.10 -1.42
N LEU A 36 -10.49 15.24 -1.83
CA LEU A 36 -9.90 14.41 -2.86
C LEU A 36 -9.84 12.93 -2.41
N GLU A 37 -9.38 12.67 -1.20
CA GLU A 37 -9.31 11.33 -0.61
C GLU A 37 -10.69 10.65 -0.54
N ALA A 38 -11.73 11.39 -0.15
CA ALA A 38 -13.11 10.90 -0.11
C ALA A 38 -13.61 10.43 -1.50
N ILE A 39 -13.12 11.03 -2.59
CA ILE A 39 -13.42 10.61 -3.96
C ILE A 39 -12.56 9.42 -4.37
N LEU A 40 -11.27 9.44 -4.04
CA LEU A 40 -10.31 8.43 -4.50
C LEU A 40 -10.41 7.11 -3.74
N HIS A 41 -10.63 7.12 -2.43
CA HIS A 41 -10.65 5.90 -1.61
C HIS A 41 -11.73 4.89 -2.05
N PRO A 42 -13.00 5.27 -2.30
CA PRO A 42 -13.99 4.33 -2.81
C PRO A 42 -13.60 3.76 -4.18
N LEU A 43 -13.06 4.59 -5.07
CA LEU A 43 -12.65 4.16 -6.42
C LEU A 43 -11.46 3.19 -6.37
N ALA A 44 -10.47 3.48 -5.51
CA ALA A 44 -9.31 2.61 -5.28
C ALA A 44 -9.75 1.26 -4.70
N ARG A 45 -10.62 1.26 -3.68
CA ARG A 45 -11.20 0.03 -3.10
C ARG A 45 -11.97 -0.78 -4.13
N ALA A 46 -12.80 -0.14 -4.95
CA ALA A 46 -13.53 -0.82 -6.03
C ALA A 46 -12.59 -1.41 -7.07
N SER A 47 -11.50 -0.71 -7.42
CA SER A 47 -10.47 -1.21 -8.33
C SER A 47 -9.75 -2.43 -7.76
N ALA A 48 -9.35 -2.39 -6.49
CA ALA A 48 -8.72 -3.52 -5.80
C ALA A 48 -9.65 -4.75 -5.79
N ARG A 49 -10.93 -4.58 -5.44
CA ARG A 49 -11.92 -5.68 -5.46
C ARG A 49 -12.08 -6.28 -6.86
N ARG A 50 -12.17 -5.46 -7.91
CA ARG A 50 -12.24 -5.94 -9.30
C ARG A 50 -10.98 -6.71 -9.70
N PHE A 51 -9.81 -6.22 -9.31
CA PHE A 51 -8.54 -6.90 -9.56
C PHE A 51 -8.52 -8.28 -8.89
N LEU A 52 -8.85 -8.36 -7.59
CA LEU A 52 -8.90 -9.62 -6.84
C LEU A 52 -9.90 -10.61 -7.47
N ALA A 53 -11.12 -10.15 -7.80
CA ALA A 53 -12.12 -10.98 -8.44
C ALA A 53 -11.64 -11.53 -9.79
N LYS A 54 -10.95 -10.72 -10.59
CA LYS A 54 -10.34 -11.16 -11.85
C LYS A 54 -9.27 -12.24 -11.61
N GLN A 55 -8.37 -12.04 -10.65
CA GLN A 55 -7.33 -13.04 -10.35
C GLN A 55 -7.92 -14.35 -9.81
N ALA A 56 -8.98 -14.26 -9.01
CA ALA A 56 -9.70 -15.43 -8.50
C ALA A 56 -10.35 -16.25 -9.63
N ARG A 57 -10.93 -15.59 -10.65
CA ARG A 57 -11.47 -16.26 -11.85
C ARG A 57 -10.37 -16.95 -12.67
N LEU A 58 -9.19 -16.33 -12.75
CA LEU A 58 -8.01 -16.91 -13.40
C LEU A 58 -7.31 -17.98 -12.54
N ARG A 59 -7.87 -18.35 -11.37
CA ARG A 59 -7.30 -19.32 -10.43
C ARG A 59 -5.83 -19.02 -10.10
N ARG A 60 -5.45 -17.74 -10.03
CA ARG A 60 -4.11 -17.38 -9.57
C ARG A 60 -3.97 -17.77 -8.10
N PRO A 61 -2.87 -18.44 -7.72
CA PRO A 61 -2.67 -18.89 -6.34
C PRO A 61 -2.41 -17.71 -5.39
N LEU A 62 -1.86 -16.60 -5.90
CA LEU A 62 -1.56 -15.39 -5.14
C LEU A 62 -1.87 -14.14 -5.98
N ALA A 63 -2.32 -13.09 -5.30
CA ALA A 63 -2.45 -11.74 -5.84
C ALA A 63 -1.90 -10.74 -4.81
N VAL A 64 -1.25 -9.69 -5.27
CA VAL A 64 -0.61 -8.69 -4.40
C VAL A 64 -1.30 -7.35 -4.60
N LEU A 65 -1.66 -6.70 -3.49
CA LEU A 65 -2.10 -5.32 -3.46
C LEU A 65 -1.01 -4.47 -2.82
N ASP A 66 -0.42 -3.54 -3.57
CA ASP A 66 0.53 -2.56 -3.05
C ASP A 66 -0.24 -1.30 -2.61
N ILE A 67 -0.41 -1.13 -1.29
CA ILE A 67 -1.26 -0.09 -0.70
C ILE A 67 -0.44 0.69 0.35
N PRO A 68 0.01 1.92 0.03
CA PRO A 68 0.84 2.73 0.95
C PRO A 68 0.19 3.06 2.30
N LEU A 69 -1.13 3.28 2.30
CA LEU A 69 -1.94 3.63 3.47
C LEU A 69 -2.85 2.46 3.90
N LEU A 70 -2.32 1.24 3.84
CA LEU A 70 -3.09 0.01 4.05
C LEU A 70 -3.88 0.07 5.37
N PHE A 71 -3.19 0.31 6.48
CA PHE A 71 -3.78 0.29 7.82
C PHE A 71 -4.62 1.52 8.12
N GLU A 72 -4.20 2.68 7.63
CA GLU A 72 -4.84 3.97 7.84
C GLU A 72 -6.22 4.01 7.15
N THR A 73 -6.38 3.24 6.07
CA THR A 73 -7.64 3.17 5.30
C THR A 73 -8.47 1.92 5.59
N GLY A 74 -8.08 1.06 6.52
CA GLY A 74 -8.75 -0.23 6.78
C GLY A 74 -8.66 -1.21 5.60
N GLY A 75 -7.67 -1.02 4.73
CA GLY A 75 -7.46 -1.81 3.52
C GLY A 75 -7.03 -3.25 3.80
N GLU A 76 -6.51 -3.53 4.99
CA GLU A 76 -6.13 -4.87 5.44
C GLU A 76 -7.31 -5.86 5.41
N ALA A 77 -8.56 -5.38 5.50
CA ALA A 77 -9.75 -6.20 5.38
C ALA A 77 -9.94 -6.83 3.99
N LEU A 78 -9.16 -6.40 2.98
CA LEU A 78 -9.12 -6.99 1.64
C LEU A 78 -8.06 -8.09 1.49
N CYS A 79 -7.24 -8.33 2.51
CA CYS A 79 -6.05 -9.17 2.42
C CYS A 79 -6.15 -10.36 3.38
N ASP A 80 -5.78 -11.55 2.90
CA ASP A 80 -5.63 -12.74 3.75
C ASP A 80 -4.34 -12.68 4.58
N VAL A 81 -3.31 -12.01 4.06
CA VAL A 81 -1.97 -11.85 4.64
C VAL A 81 -1.46 -10.45 4.34
N VAL A 82 -0.86 -9.81 5.34
CA VAL A 82 -0.22 -8.49 5.27
C VAL A 82 1.29 -8.63 5.43
N ILE A 83 2.03 -8.12 4.45
CA ILE A 83 3.49 -8.04 4.48
C ILE A 83 3.89 -6.57 4.60
N VAL A 84 4.65 -6.23 5.64
CA VAL A 84 5.24 -4.90 5.81
C VAL A 84 6.69 -4.92 5.38
N VAL A 85 7.04 -4.05 4.44
CA VAL A 85 8.42 -3.82 4.00
C VAL A 85 8.99 -2.65 4.81
N SER A 86 9.97 -2.93 5.66
CA SER A 86 10.52 -1.94 6.61
C SER A 86 12.01 -1.68 6.36
N ALA A 87 12.48 -0.50 6.77
CA ALA A 87 13.89 -0.12 6.78
C ALA A 87 14.20 0.67 8.06
N PRO A 88 15.46 0.71 8.50
CA PRO A 88 15.87 1.65 9.55
C PRO A 88 15.46 3.09 9.20
N ALA A 89 15.00 3.86 10.19
CA ALA A 89 14.47 5.21 9.99
C ALA A 89 15.47 6.14 9.27
N ALA A 90 16.77 6.05 9.63
CA ALA A 90 17.83 6.80 8.95
C ALA A 90 17.93 6.45 7.46
N THR A 91 17.88 5.15 7.11
CA THR A 91 17.90 4.69 5.73
C THR A 91 16.66 5.13 4.96
N GLN A 92 15.47 5.05 5.56
CA GLN A 92 14.22 5.51 4.95
C GLN A 92 14.30 7.01 4.65
N ARG A 93 14.71 7.81 5.64
CA ARG A 93 14.88 9.26 5.51
C ARG A 93 15.82 9.62 4.37
N LEU A 94 17.03 9.04 4.34
CA LEU A 94 18.01 9.27 3.27
C LEU A 94 17.42 8.97 1.89
N ARG A 95 16.72 7.84 1.74
CA ARG A 95 16.10 7.44 0.46
C ARG A 95 14.97 8.35 0.04
N VAL A 96 14.15 8.86 0.97
CA VAL A 96 13.04 9.76 0.64
C VAL A 96 13.58 11.12 0.24
N LEU A 97 14.51 11.68 1.01
CA LEU A 97 15.11 13.00 0.71
C LEU A 97 15.95 12.99 -0.58
N GLY A 98 16.46 11.83 -1.01
CA GLY A 98 17.13 11.69 -2.30
C GLY A 98 16.19 11.72 -3.51
N ARG A 99 14.86 11.74 -3.33
CA ARG A 99 13.89 11.80 -4.44
C ARG A 99 13.68 13.24 -4.91
N PRO A 100 13.54 13.49 -6.22
CA PRO A 100 13.23 14.82 -6.74
C PRO A 100 12.00 15.44 -6.07
N GLY A 101 12.15 16.66 -5.56
CA GLY A 101 11.07 17.42 -4.94
C GLY A 101 10.73 17.02 -3.50
N MET A 102 11.48 16.11 -2.85
CA MET A 102 11.32 15.86 -1.42
C MET A 102 12.13 16.85 -0.58
N THR A 103 11.52 17.33 0.50
CA THR A 103 12.14 18.21 1.50
C THR A 103 11.86 17.66 2.89
N GLU A 104 12.57 18.15 3.88
CA GLU A 104 12.35 17.75 5.28
C GLU A 104 10.91 18.00 5.73
N ALA A 105 10.38 19.18 5.45
CA ALA A 105 9.00 19.53 5.76
C ALA A 105 7.99 18.61 5.05
N ARG A 106 8.25 18.23 3.78
CA ARG A 106 7.39 17.30 3.03
C ARG A 106 7.46 15.89 3.60
N LEU A 107 8.66 15.42 4.00
CA LEU A 107 8.82 14.14 4.66
C LEU A 107 8.05 14.12 5.97
N GLN A 108 8.19 15.15 6.81
CA GLN A 108 7.47 15.23 8.08
C GLN A 108 5.95 15.21 7.88
N ALA A 109 5.43 16.01 6.93
CA ALA A 109 4.02 16.03 6.60
C ALA A 109 3.48 14.67 6.10
N VAL A 110 4.33 13.85 5.47
CA VAL A 110 3.99 12.47 5.08
C VAL A 110 3.97 11.56 6.30
N LEU A 111 4.96 11.65 7.18
CA LEU A 111 5.05 10.83 8.39
C LEU A 111 3.88 11.10 9.35
N ASP A 112 3.48 12.36 9.53
CA ASP A 112 2.40 12.76 10.43
C ASP A 112 1.02 12.18 10.04
N ARG A 113 0.87 11.78 8.77
CA ARG A 113 -0.37 11.22 8.22
C ARG A 113 -0.37 9.69 8.18
N GLN A 114 0.75 9.06 8.54
CA GLN A 114 0.92 7.62 8.45
C GLN A 114 1.04 6.99 9.82
N MET A 115 0.54 5.76 9.93
CA MET A 115 0.80 4.93 11.08
C MET A 115 2.33 4.72 11.22
N PRO A 116 2.89 4.84 12.43
CA PRO A 116 4.32 4.63 12.66
C PRO A 116 4.76 3.23 12.17
N ASP A 117 5.94 3.13 11.56
CA ASP A 117 6.46 1.87 11.04
C ASP A 117 6.53 0.76 12.10
N ALA A 118 6.90 1.09 13.34
CA ALA A 118 6.90 0.15 14.45
C ALA A 118 5.53 -0.50 14.69
N GLU A 119 4.45 0.29 14.56
CA GLU A 119 3.08 -0.20 14.70
C GLU A 119 2.65 -1.01 13.47
N LYS A 120 3.02 -0.58 12.26
CA LYS A 120 2.81 -1.36 11.03
C LYS A 120 3.43 -2.76 11.16
N ARG A 121 4.67 -2.84 11.64
CA ARG A 121 5.37 -4.12 11.87
C ARG A 121 4.68 -5.00 12.90
N ARG A 122 4.15 -4.44 13.99
CA ARG A 122 3.41 -5.20 15.03
C ARG A 122 2.14 -5.83 14.48
N ARG A 123 1.47 -5.16 13.54
CA ARG A 123 0.19 -5.60 12.95
C ARG A 123 0.34 -6.50 11.73
N ALA A 124 1.54 -6.67 11.20
CA ALA A 124 1.80 -7.45 9.99
C ALA A 124 1.93 -8.95 10.29
N ASP A 125 1.53 -9.79 9.33
CA ASP A 125 1.77 -11.23 9.41
C ASP A 125 3.24 -11.56 9.08
N PHE A 126 3.86 -10.77 8.19
CA PHE A 126 5.29 -10.84 7.89
C PHE A 126 5.93 -9.45 7.81
N VAL A 127 7.18 -9.36 8.27
CA VAL A 127 8.01 -8.16 8.09
C VAL A 127 9.21 -8.51 7.21
N VAL A 128 9.38 -7.77 6.12
CA VAL A 128 10.55 -7.88 5.24
C VAL A 128 11.48 -6.72 5.51
N GLN A 129 12.67 -7.04 6.02
CA GLN A 129 13.70 -6.04 6.32
C GLN A 129 14.43 -5.63 5.04
N THR A 130 14.56 -4.32 4.84
CA THR A 130 15.34 -3.68 3.78
C THR A 130 16.34 -2.71 4.40
N GLY A 131 17.40 -2.34 3.67
CA GLY A 131 18.45 -1.45 4.19
C GLY A 131 19.82 -2.11 4.28
N LEU A 132 19.86 -3.44 4.19
CA LEU A 132 21.06 -4.21 3.84
C LEU A 132 21.17 -4.27 2.30
N ASP A 133 21.49 -5.43 1.73
CA ASP A 133 21.48 -5.66 0.29
C ASP A 133 20.10 -6.12 -0.25
N LYS A 134 19.90 -5.97 -1.57
CA LYS A 134 18.67 -6.36 -2.27
C LYS A 134 18.42 -7.87 -2.26
N ALA A 135 19.48 -8.68 -2.26
CA ALA A 135 19.36 -10.14 -2.30
C ALA A 135 18.79 -10.68 -0.99
N HIS A 136 19.14 -10.10 0.14
CA HIS A 136 18.62 -10.42 1.46
C HIS A 136 17.11 -10.23 1.52
N SER A 137 16.61 -9.06 1.13
CA SER A 137 15.17 -8.77 1.08
C SER A 137 14.42 -9.68 0.10
N LEU A 138 15.04 -9.97 -1.07
CA LEU A 138 14.46 -10.87 -2.06
C LEU A 138 14.37 -12.32 -1.56
N ASN A 139 15.38 -12.78 -0.81
CA ASN A 139 15.38 -14.12 -0.22
C ASN A 139 14.30 -14.27 0.87
N GLN A 140 14.08 -13.25 1.70
CA GLN A 140 12.94 -13.22 2.64
C GLN A 140 11.60 -13.31 1.90
N LEU A 141 11.41 -12.48 0.86
CA LEU A 141 10.18 -12.50 0.04
C LEU A 141 9.96 -13.86 -0.63
N ARG A 142 11.02 -14.49 -1.18
CA ARG A 142 10.93 -15.82 -1.78
C ARG A 142 10.44 -16.86 -0.77
N ARG A 143 11.00 -16.86 0.44
CA ARG A 143 10.57 -17.77 1.51
C ARG A 143 9.09 -17.58 1.86
N ILE A 144 8.66 -16.33 2.02
CA ILE A 144 7.26 -16.01 2.30
C ILE A 144 6.36 -16.52 1.16
N VAL A 145 6.69 -16.22 -0.10
CA VAL A 145 5.90 -16.66 -1.26
C VAL A 145 5.84 -18.19 -1.35
N THR A 146 6.92 -18.90 -1.07
CA THR A 146 6.93 -20.37 -1.04
C THR A 146 5.99 -20.91 0.04
N LEU A 147 6.07 -20.37 1.27
CA LEU A 147 5.20 -20.76 2.38
C LEU A 147 3.72 -20.51 2.04
N LEU A 148 3.40 -19.34 1.49
CA LEU A 148 2.03 -19.00 1.10
C LEU A 148 1.48 -19.93 0.01
N ARG A 149 2.31 -20.29 -0.98
CA ARG A 149 1.90 -21.25 -2.03
C ARG A 149 1.62 -22.63 -1.46
N ALA A 150 2.51 -23.15 -0.61
CA ALA A 150 2.33 -24.44 0.04
C ALA A 150 1.06 -24.46 0.92
N GLY A 151 0.81 -23.37 1.66
CA GLY A 151 -0.40 -23.22 2.47
C GLY A 151 -1.69 -23.21 1.63
N VAL A 152 -1.67 -22.54 0.47
CA VAL A 152 -2.82 -22.53 -0.47
C VAL A 152 -3.09 -23.93 -1.05
N GLU A 153 -2.04 -24.67 -1.39
CA GLU A 153 -2.14 -26.04 -1.93
C GLU A 153 -2.72 -27.01 -0.91
N GLN A 154 -2.31 -26.92 0.36
CA GLN A 154 -2.79 -27.79 1.43
C GLN A 154 -4.23 -27.45 1.88
N ALA A 155 -4.63 -26.18 1.83
CA ALA A 155 -5.91 -25.72 2.37
C ALA A 155 -7.10 -25.90 1.42
N GLY A 156 -6.92 -26.17 0.12
CA GLY A 156 -8.03 -26.37 -0.83
C GLY A 156 -8.98 -25.16 -1.02
N ARG A 157 -8.60 -23.95 -0.52
CA ARG A 157 -9.26 -22.62 -0.40
C ARG A 157 -9.81 -22.24 1.01
N PRO A 158 -9.86 -20.93 1.32
CA PRO A 158 -8.97 -20.26 2.27
C PRO A 158 -9.47 -20.40 3.72
N ARG A 159 -8.70 -21.10 4.56
CA ARG A 159 -8.67 -20.77 5.99
C ARG A 159 -7.90 -19.46 6.16
N PRO A 160 -8.20 -18.61 7.15
CA PRO A 160 -7.33 -17.49 7.45
C PRO A 160 -5.94 -18.03 7.76
N LEU A 161 -4.96 -17.74 6.89
CA LEU A 161 -3.56 -18.18 7.00
C LEU A 161 -2.91 -17.77 8.34
N ARG A 162 -3.53 -16.83 9.06
CA ARG A 162 -3.24 -16.47 10.45
C ARG A 162 -3.17 -17.67 11.40
N GLU A 163 -3.99 -18.70 11.20
CA GLU A 163 -3.97 -19.93 12.02
C GLU A 163 -2.77 -20.84 11.71
N ILE A 164 -2.21 -20.75 10.51
CA ILE A 164 -1.05 -21.56 10.08
C ILE A 164 0.26 -20.89 10.53
N ILE A 165 0.33 -19.56 10.50
CA ILE A 165 1.53 -18.80 10.90
C ILE A 165 1.81 -18.96 12.41
N GLY A 166 0.78 -19.08 13.25
CA GLY A 166 0.94 -19.30 14.70
C GLY A 166 1.61 -20.62 15.12
N ARG A 167 1.80 -21.58 14.19
CA ARG A 167 2.52 -22.84 14.47
C ARG A 167 4.01 -22.82 14.14
N TYR A 168 4.49 -21.79 13.46
CA TYR A 168 5.88 -21.71 12.97
C TYR A 168 6.60 -20.42 13.38
N GLY A 169 5.99 -19.62 14.27
CA GLY A 169 6.60 -18.44 14.91
C GLY A 169 7.24 -18.80 16.24
#